data_AF-A0A6C0F518-F1
#
_entry.id   AF-A0A6C0F518-F1
#
_cell.length_a   1.000
_cell.length_b   1.000
_cell.length_c   1.000
_cell.angle_alpha   90.00
_cell.angle_beta   90.00
_cell.angle_gamma   90.00
#
_symmetry.space_group_name_H-M   'P 1'
#
loop_
_entity.id
_entity.type
_entity.pdbx_description
1 polymer ?
#
loop_
_entity_poly.entity_id
_entity_poly.type
_entity_poly.pdbx_seq_one_letter_code
_entity_poly.pdbx_strand_id
1 'polypeptide(L)'
;MLKLDEKFLAIIRKNDMRSFHKAHRLLDAINNTVLEKAGHELCSRSEYHFRLGHEKYSDNALQFAHQIEGTLRFRGVNTSTLREKILYNMML
;
A
#
# COMPACT_ATOMS: atom_id res chain seq x y z
N MET A 1 -8.89 5.63 18.15
CA MET A 1 -8.25 4.91 17.02
C MET A 1 -8.31 5.66 15.69
N LEU A 2 -9.40 6.36 15.33
CA LEU A 2 -9.55 7.12 14.06
C LEU A 2 -8.36 8.05 13.68
N LYS A 3 -7.77 8.78 14.65
CA LYS A 3 -6.64 9.71 14.38
C LYS A 3 -5.37 9.03 13.84
N LEU A 4 -5.15 7.77 14.18
CA LEU A 4 -3.95 7.04 13.75
C LEU A 4 -4.10 6.54 12.31
N ASP A 5 -5.28 6.02 11.98
CA ASP A 5 -5.65 5.56 10.63
C ASP A 5 -5.58 6.72 9.62
N GLU A 6 -6.13 7.88 9.97
CA GLU A 6 -6.04 9.09 9.14
C GLU A 6 -4.60 9.54 8.93
N LYS A 7 -3.78 9.51 10.00
CA LYS A 7 -2.36 9.85 9.92
C LYS A 7 -1.60 8.87 9.01
N PHE A 8 -1.89 7.58 9.10
CA PHE A 8 -1.30 6.57 8.24
C PHE A 8 -1.64 6.82 6.77
N LEU A 9 -2.92 7.05 6.46
CA LEU A 9 -3.34 7.41 5.11
C LEU A 9 -2.66 8.68 4.60
N ALA A 10 -2.57 9.73 5.42
CA ALA A 10 -1.87 10.96 5.05
C ALA A 10 -0.38 10.73 4.75
N ILE A 11 0.27 9.78 5.42
CA ILE A 11 1.67 9.43 5.18
C ILE A 11 1.83 8.66 3.87
N ILE A 12 1.10 7.57 3.65
CA ILE A 12 1.26 6.74 2.44
C ILE A 12 0.96 7.54 1.16
N ARG A 13 0.07 8.54 1.25
CA ARG A 13 -0.33 9.36 0.11
C ARG A 13 0.76 10.27 -0.44
N LYS A 14 1.85 10.47 0.31
CA LYS A 14 3.03 11.20 -0.16
C LYS A 14 3.83 10.44 -1.21
N ASN A 15 3.62 9.12 -1.32
CA ASN A 15 4.22 8.24 -2.32
C ASN A 15 5.75 8.37 -2.45
N ASP A 16 6.44 8.46 -1.30
CA ASP A 16 7.89 8.54 -1.24
C ASP A 16 8.42 7.55 -0.19
N MET A 17 9.64 7.04 -0.40
CA MET A 17 10.23 6.03 0.47
C MET A 17 10.38 6.47 1.93
N ARG A 18 10.64 7.76 2.20
CA ARG A 18 10.77 8.26 3.57
C ARG A 18 9.42 8.20 4.30
N SER A 19 8.34 8.50 3.60
CA SER A 19 6.98 8.36 4.11
C SER A 19 6.60 6.89 4.28
N PHE A 20 6.93 6.01 3.35
CA PHE A 20 6.70 4.57 3.50
C PHE A 20 7.43 3.95 4.69
N HIS A 21 8.68 4.32 4.96
CA HIS A 21 9.35 3.89 6.19
C HIS A 21 8.63 4.34 7.48
N LYS A 22 7.99 5.52 7.46
CA LYS A 22 7.18 5.99 8.60
C LYS A 22 5.87 5.21 8.72
N ALA A 23 5.21 4.95 7.60
CA ALA A 23 3.97 4.18 7.55
C ALA A 23 4.20 2.71 7.96
N HIS A 24 5.32 2.12 7.58
CA HIS A 24 5.70 0.74 7.93
C HIS A 24 5.65 0.51 9.45
N ARG A 25 6.20 1.44 10.22
CA ARG A 25 6.21 1.37 11.70
C ARG A 25 4.83 1.44 12.34
N LEU A 26 3.79 1.80 11.57
CA LEU A 26 2.43 1.90 12.05
C LEU A 26 1.59 0.68 11.68
N LEU A 27 2.03 -0.16 10.74
CA LEU A 27 1.22 -1.23 10.14
C LEU A 27 0.49 -2.06 11.20
N ASP A 28 1.19 -2.51 12.24
CA ASP A 28 0.66 -3.32 13.34
C ASP A 28 -0.49 -2.67 14.12
N ALA A 29 -0.56 -1.35 14.14
CA ALA A 29 -1.56 -0.58 14.87
C ALA A 29 -2.74 -0.10 14.00
N ILE A 30 -2.67 -0.26 12.67
CA ILE A 30 -3.72 0.19 11.74
C ILE A 30 -4.81 -0.86 11.60
N ASN A 31 -6.06 -0.40 11.54
CA ASN A 31 -7.22 -1.25 11.31
C ASN A 31 -7.13 -2.00 9.97
N ASN A 32 -7.53 -3.27 9.93
CA ASN A 32 -7.49 -4.11 8.72
C ASN A 32 -8.23 -3.47 7.53
N THR A 33 -9.42 -2.88 7.74
CA THR A 33 -10.18 -2.22 6.67
C THR A 33 -9.45 -1.01 6.11
N VAL A 34 -8.67 -0.30 6.94
CA VAL A 34 -7.86 0.84 6.49
C VAL A 34 -6.65 0.35 5.71
N LEU A 35 -6.00 -0.74 6.17
CA LEU A 35 -4.92 -1.40 5.44
C LEU A 35 -5.38 -1.90 4.06
N GLU A 36 -6.54 -2.56 3.96
CA GLU A 36 -7.09 -3.02 2.66
C GLU A 36 -7.31 -1.85 1.70
N LYS A 37 -7.96 -0.78 2.16
CA LYS A 37 -8.18 0.43 1.36
C LYS A 37 -6.86 1.05 0.90
N ALA A 38 -5.88 1.14 1.80
CA ALA A 38 -4.56 1.67 1.51
C ALA A 38 -3.80 0.83 0.47
N GLY A 39 -3.83 -0.51 0.61
CA GLY A 39 -3.20 -1.42 -0.33
C GLY A 39 -3.77 -1.26 -1.74
N HIS A 40 -5.10 -1.22 -1.87
CA HIS A 40 -5.75 -0.98 -3.15
C HIS A 40 -5.44 0.42 -3.72
N GLU A 41 -5.44 1.46 -2.90
CA GLU A 41 -5.07 2.82 -3.32
C GLU A 41 -3.64 2.85 -3.88
N LEU A 42 -2.70 2.12 -3.26
CA LEU A 42 -1.31 2.03 -3.71
C LEU A 42 -1.16 1.26 -5.02
N CYS A 43 -1.90 0.17 -5.24
CA CYS A 43 -1.91 -0.51 -6.53
C CYS A 43 -2.41 0.43 -7.65
N SER A 44 -3.50 1.16 -7.43
CA SER A 44 -3.99 2.13 -8.42
C SER A 44 -2.99 3.26 -8.70
N ARG A 45 -2.26 3.71 -7.67
CA ARG A 45 -1.19 4.71 -7.84
C ARG A 45 0.02 4.16 -8.59
N SER A 46 0.39 2.90 -8.32
CA SER A 46 1.48 2.24 -9.04
C SER A 46 1.18 2.20 -10.54
N GLU A 47 0.00 1.71 -10.92
CA GLU A 47 -0.45 1.68 -12.31
C GLU A 47 -0.48 3.08 -12.95
N TYR A 48 -1.00 4.08 -12.23
CA TYR A 48 -1.01 5.47 -12.69
C TYR A 48 0.40 6.01 -12.95
N HIS A 49 1.33 5.81 -12.01
CA HIS A 49 2.71 6.27 -12.16
C HIS A 49 3.44 5.55 -13.28
N PHE A 50 3.23 4.24 -13.43
CA PHE A 50 3.79 3.48 -14.54
C PHE A 50 3.36 4.06 -15.90
N ARG A 51 2.05 4.31 -16.08
CA ARG A 51 1.52 4.90 -17.33
C ARG A 51 2.05 6.29 -17.65
N LEU A 52 2.52 7.02 -16.64
CA LEU A 52 3.16 8.32 -16.81
C LEU A 52 4.69 8.23 -17.03
N GLY A 53 5.26 7.03 -17.09
CA GLY A 53 6.72 6.83 -17.18
C GLY A 53 7.45 7.13 -15.86
N HIS A 54 6.73 7.20 -14.74
CA HIS A 54 7.28 7.47 -13.42
C HIS A 54 7.59 6.16 -12.67
N GLU A 55 8.41 5.29 -13.27
CA GLU A 55 8.67 3.92 -12.80
C GLU A 55 9.06 3.85 -11.32
N LYS A 56 10.01 4.69 -10.87
CA LYS A 56 10.41 4.77 -9.46
C LYS A 56 9.23 5.00 -8.50
N TYR A 57 8.27 5.84 -8.88
CA TYR A 57 7.09 6.11 -8.05
C TYR A 57 6.06 4.98 -8.14
N SER A 58 6.04 4.24 -9.25
CA SER A 58 5.27 3.01 -9.38
C SER A 58 5.82 1.94 -8.42
N ASP A 59 7.12 1.68 -8.48
CA ASP A 59 7.79 0.66 -7.69
C ASP A 59 7.65 0.91 -6.20
N ASN A 60 7.83 2.16 -5.74
CA ASN A 60 7.66 2.49 -4.34
C ASN A 60 6.23 2.18 -3.86
N ALA A 61 5.22 2.54 -4.65
CA ALA A 61 3.82 2.29 -4.31
C ALA A 61 3.52 0.78 -4.27
N LEU A 62 3.99 0.04 -5.27
CA LEU A 62 3.80 -1.40 -5.39
C LEU A 62 4.50 -2.17 -4.25
N GLN A 63 5.72 -1.77 -3.92
CA GLN A 63 6.48 -2.35 -2.82
C GLN A 63 5.74 -2.18 -1.49
N PHE A 64 5.19 -0.99 -1.22
CA PHE A 64 4.45 -0.76 0.02
C PHE A 64 3.08 -1.46 0.03
N ALA A 65 2.40 -1.56 -1.12
CA ALA A 65 1.19 -2.38 -1.25
C ALA A 65 1.45 -3.85 -0.90
N HIS A 66 2.58 -4.40 -1.35
CA HIS A 66 3.01 -5.76 -1.01
C HIS A 66 3.29 -5.94 0.49
N GLN A 67 3.85 -4.94 1.17
CA GLN A 67 4.02 -5.00 2.63
C GLN A 67 2.68 -5.03 3.36
N ILE A 68 1.72 -4.21 2.93
CA ILE A 68 0.35 -4.20 3.46
C ILE A 68 -0.33 -5.56 3.27
N GLU A 69 -0.22 -6.15 2.07
CA GLU A 69 -0.74 -7.51 1.79
C GLU A 69 -0.14 -8.54 2.75
N GLY A 70 1.18 -8.50 2.97
CA GLY A 70 1.86 -9.38 3.91
C GLY A 70 1.33 -9.24 5.34
N THR A 71 1.13 -8.00 5.81
CA THR A 71 0.55 -7.74 7.14
C THR A 71 -0.88 -8.26 7.25
N LEU A 72 -1.74 -8.01 6.26
CA LEU A 72 -3.12 -8.48 6.25
C LEU A 72 -3.19 -10.02 6.24
N ARG A 73 -2.38 -10.66 5.40
CA ARG A 73 -2.28 -12.12 5.33
C ARG A 73 -1.81 -12.72 6.64
N PHE A 74 -0.80 -12.11 7.29
CA PHE A 74 -0.33 -12.54 8.62
C PHE A 74 -1.45 -12.47 9.67
N ARG A 75 -2.37 -11.51 9.55
CA ARG A 75 -3.57 -11.38 10.41
C ARG A 75 -4.72 -12.31 10.02
N GLY A 76 -4.55 -13.19 9.04
CA GLY A 76 -5.60 -14.10 8.57
C GLY A 76 -6.70 -13.42 7.75
N VAL A 77 -6.46 -12.20 7.25
CA VAL A 77 -7.40 -11.51 6.35
C VAL A 77 -7.27 -12.08 4.94
N ASN A 78 -8.39 -12.28 4.25
CA ASN A 78 -8.37 -12.70 2.86
C ASN A 78 -7.86 -11.56 1.96
N THR A 79 -6.68 -11.75 1.37
CA THR A 79 -6.03 -10.75 0.51
C THR A 79 -6.09 -11.09 -0.98
N SER A 80 -6.89 -12.08 -1.42
CA SER A 80 -6.86 -12.57 -2.81
C SER A 80 -6.98 -11.45 -3.86
N THR A 81 -7.95 -10.57 -3.69
CA THR A 81 -8.22 -9.45 -4.61
C THR A 81 -7.09 -8.41 -4.62
N LEU A 82 -6.48 -8.14 -3.46
CA LEU A 82 -5.33 -7.24 -3.36
C LEU A 82 -4.09 -7.87 -4.00
N ARG A 83 -3.86 -9.16 -3.74
CA ARG A 83 -2.75 -9.92 -4.30
C ARG A 83 -2.83 -10.00 -5.83
N GLU A 84 -4.00 -10.25 -6.39
CA GLU A 84 -4.21 -10.24 -7.85
C GLU A 84 -3.81 -8.91 -8.48
N LYS A 85 -4.19 -7.78 -7.85
CA LYS A 85 -3.79 -6.44 -8.32
C LYS A 85 -2.28 -6.20 -8.21
N ILE A 86 -1.65 -6.65 -7.12
CA ILE A 86 -0.20 -6.56 -6.96
C ILE A 86 0.50 -7.34 -8.07
N LEU A 87 0.07 -8.58 -8.33
CA LEU A 87 0.64 -9.43 -9.38
C LEU A 87 0.42 -8.82 -10.77
N TYR A 88 -0.75 -8.25 -11.04
CA TYR A 88 -1.01 -7.51 -12.27
C TYR A 88 0.00 -6.37 -12.45
N ASN A 89 0.19 -5.53 -11.43
CA ASN A 89 1.13 -4.41 -11.50
C ASN A 89 2.60 -4.84 -11.59
N MET A 90 2.97 -6.02 -11.12
CA MET A 90 4.33 -6.57 -11.30
C MET A 90 4.63 -6.98 -12.75
N MET A 91 3.60 -7.12 -13.59
CA MET A 91 3.72 -7.48 -15.00
C MET A 91 3.60 -6.26 -15.94
N LEU A 92 3.33 -5.07 -15.39
CA LEU A 92 3.36 -3.80 -16.13
C LEU A 92 4.81 -3.39 -16.35
#